data_AF-A0A3R6Z0L8-F1
#
_entry.id   AF-A0A3R6Z0L8-F1
#
_cell.length_a   1.000
_cell.length_b   1.000
_cell.length_c   1.000
_cell.angle_alpha   90.00
_cell.angle_beta   90.00
_cell.angle_gamma   90.00
#
_symmetry.space_group_name_H-M   'P 1'
#
loop_
_entity.id
_entity.type
_entity.pdbx_description
1 polymer ?
#
loop_
_entity_poly.entity_id
_entity_poly.type
_entity_poly.pdbx_seq_one_letter_code
_entity_poly.pdbx_strand_id
1 'polypeptide(L)'
;MTKEQIIAGLQNAAKPYEEYYIEDDLIDAINQYPEPFELVEPILEIIGTNPLVDFGMPGDLLHFVEQFYKYGYEELLISSVRKNPTPHNIWMVHRCYNDTENPKREMFAELMRDLKNDSSVSAEIKNSIDEFDWE
;
A
#
# COMPACT_ATOMS: atom_id res chain seq x y z
N MET A 1 1.21 -22.52 -5.40
CA MET A 1 1.07 -21.67 -6.61
C MET A 1 2.41 -21.02 -6.90
N THR A 2 2.71 -20.65 -8.15
CA THR A 2 3.89 -19.80 -8.45
C THR A 2 3.63 -18.36 -8.06
N LYS A 3 4.68 -17.54 -7.98
CA LYS A 3 4.57 -16.09 -7.72
C LYS A 3 3.59 -15.42 -8.69
N GLU A 4 3.71 -15.72 -9.98
CA GLU A 4 2.87 -15.15 -11.04
C GLU A 4 1.41 -15.56 -10.90
N GLN A 5 1.15 -16.81 -10.48
CA GLN A 5 -0.20 -17.29 -10.23
C GLN A 5 -0.84 -16.58 -9.04
N ILE A 6 -0.06 -16.36 -7.96
CA ILE A 6 -0.52 -15.60 -6.79
C ILE A 6 -0.86 -14.16 -7.20
N ILE A 7 0.07 -13.48 -7.87
CA ILE A 7 -0.13 -12.09 -8.32
C ILE A 7 -1.35 -11.97 -9.24
N ALA A 8 -1.51 -12.90 -10.20
CA ALA A 8 -2.66 -12.91 -11.09
C ALA A 8 -3.98 -13.13 -10.32
N GLY A 9 -3.99 -14.01 -9.32
CA GLY A 9 -5.14 -14.21 -8.44
C GLY A 9 -5.54 -12.93 -7.71
N LEU A 10 -4.56 -12.25 -7.12
CA LEU A 10 -4.78 -10.98 -6.41
C LEU A 10 -5.28 -9.88 -7.35
N GLN A 11 -4.70 -9.76 -8.55
CA GLN A 11 -5.16 -8.80 -9.56
C GLN A 11 -6.61 -9.06 -9.98
N ASN A 12 -7.01 -10.33 -10.13
CA ASN A 12 -8.39 -10.68 -10.52
C ASN A 12 -9.41 -10.41 -9.40
N ALA A 13 -8.97 -10.37 -8.14
CA ALA A 13 -9.82 -10.01 -7.00
C ALA A 13 -10.07 -8.49 -6.90
N ALA A 14 -9.23 -7.66 -7.51
CA ALA A 14 -9.34 -6.20 -7.47
C ALA A 14 -10.49 -5.69 -8.36
N LYS A 15 -11.69 -5.57 -7.78
CA LYS A 15 -12.89 -5.09 -8.49
C LYS A 15 -13.26 -3.67 -8.04
N PRO A 16 -13.28 -2.69 -8.95
CA PRO A 16 -13.64 -1.31 -8.60
C PRO A 16 -15.01 -1.24 -7.92
N TYR A 17 -15.11 -0.40 -6.89
CA TYR A 17 -16.31 -0.17 -6.09
C TYR A 17 -16.82 -1.38 -5.30
N GLU A 18 -16.00 -2.42 -5.15
CA GLU A 18 -16.26 -3.59 -4.31
C GLU A 18 -15.22 -3.69 -3.18
N GLU A 19 -15.64 -4.33 -2.09
CA GLU A 19 -14.73 -4.74 -1.02
C GLU A 19 -13.78 -5.82 -1.54
N TYR A 20 -12.49 -5.66 -1.25
CA TYR A 20 -11.46 -6.59 -1.66
C TYR A 20 -11.53 -7.86 -0.83
N TYR A 21 -11.82 -8.98 -1.48
CA TYR A 21 -11.93 -10.28 -0.85
C TYR A 21 -10.93 -11.25 -1.49
N ILE A 22 -10.19 -11.98 -0.65
CA ILE A 22 -9.24 -13.01 -1.08
C ILE A 22 -9.84 -14.38 -0.78
N GLU A 23 -9.84 -15.28 -1.76
CA GLU A 23 -10.26 -16.67 -1.54
C GLU A 23 -9.27 -17.41 -0.62
N ASP A 24 -9.77 -18.33 0.22
CA ASP A 24 -8.97 -19.04 1.24
C ASP A 24 -7.74 -19.73 0.66
N ASP A 25 -7.84 -20.29 -0.55
CA ASP A 25 -6.74 -20.98 -1.22
C ASP A 25 -5.62 -20.02 -1.65
N LEU A 26 -5.97 -18.78 -2.01
CA LEU A 26 -5.04 -17.73 -2.35
C LEU A 26 -4.39 -17.13 -1.09
N ILE A 27 -5.13 -17.00 0.02
CA ILE A 27 -4.56 -16.66 1.33
C ILE A 27 -3.51 -17.69 1.75
N ASP A 28 -3.85 -18.98 1.65
CA ASP A 28 -2.93 -20.07 1.95
C ASP A 28 -1.69 -20.03 1.05
N ALA A 29 -1.86 -19.74 -0.23
CA ALA A 29 -0.76 -19.65 -1.18
C ALA A 29 0.22 -18.50 -0.85
N ILE A 30 -0.30 -17.34 -0.43
CA ILE A 30 0.52 -16.20 0.02
C ILE A 30 1.31 -16.59 1.28
N ASN A 31 0.64 -17.17 2.28
CA ASN A 31 1.25 -17.53 3.55
C ASN A 31 2.29 -18.66 3.45
N GLN A 32 2.18 -19.52 2.44
CA GLN A 32 3.11 -20.63 2.19
C GLN A 32 4.18 -20.30 1.15
N TYR A 33 4.17 -19.09 0.57
CA TYR A 33 5.17 -18.70 -0.43
C TYR A 33 6.57 -18.66 0.22
N PRO A 34 7.59 -19.34 -0.35
CA PRO A 34 8.89 -19.48 0.31
C PRO A 34 9.62 -18.17 0.62
N GLU A 35 9.47 -17.16 -0.24
CA GLU A 35 10.13 -15.85 -0.13
C GLU A 35 9.07 -14.73 -0.03
N PRO A 36 8.31 -14.63 1.08
CA PRO A 36 7.08 -13.84 1.13
C PRO A 36 7.32 -12.34 0.93
N PHE A 37 8.52 -11.82 1.22
CA PHE A 37 8.86 -10.43 0.95
C PHE A 37 8.81 -10.08 -0.55
N GLU A 38 9.05 -11.04 -1.45
CA GLU A 38 8.96 -10.81 -2.90
C GLU A 38 7.54 -10.50 -3.40
N LEU A 39 6.52 -10.74 -2.56
CA LEU A 39 5.12 -10.43 -2.85
C LEU A 39 4.74 -9.00 -2.42
N VAL A 40 5.53 -8.35 -1.57
CA VAL A 40 5.22 -7.02 -1.02
C VAL A 40 5.11 -5.96 -2.13
N GLU A 41 6.11 -5.86 -3.00
CA GLU A 41 6.09 -4.89 -4.11
C GLU A 41 4.91 -5.14 -5.07
N PRO A 42 4.65 -6.37 -5.56
CA PRO A 42 3.46 -6.66 -6.36
C PRO A 42 2.13 -6.30 -5.67
N ILE A 43 2.01 -6.55 -4.37
CA ILE A 43 0.80 -6.21 -3.61
C ILE A 43 0.62 -4.69 -3.53
N LEU A 44 1.68 -3.95 -3.25
CA LEU A 44 1.65 -2.49 -3.23
C LEU A 44 1.34 -1.88 -4.61
N GLU A 45 1.78 -2.53 -5.70
CA GLU A 45 1.41 -2.13 -7.06
C GLU A 45 -0.09 -2.35 -7.32
N ILE A 46 -0.67 -3.47 -6.85
CA ILE A 46 -2.12 -3.72 -6.95
C ILE A 46 -2.90 -2.64 -6.21
N ILE A 47 -2.49 -2.30 -4.98
CA ILE A 47 -3.13 -1.23 -4.20
C ILE A 47 -3.02 0.13 -4.92
N GLY A 48 -1.83 0.47 -5.43
CA GLY A 48 -1.60 1.74 -6.11
C GLY A 48 -2.31 1.89 -7.46
N THR A 49 -2.51 0.79 -8.18
CA THR A 49 -3.14 0.81 -9.52
C THR A 49 -4.65 0.63 -9.51
N ASN A 50 -5.23 0.31 -8.35
CA ASN A 50 -6.68 0.10 -8.19
C ASN A 50 -7.28 1.04 -7.13
N PRO A 51 -7.23 2.38 -7.31
CA PRO A 51 -7.66 3.36 -6.29
C PRO A 51 -9.15 3.30 -5.92
N LEU A 52 -9.97 2.63 -6.72
CA LEU A 52 -11.42 2.52 -6.54
C LEU A 52 -11.85 1.24 -5.81
N VAL A 53 -10.89 0.36 -5.49
CA VAL A 53 -11.13 -0.87 -4.72
C VAL A 53 -11.08 -0.54 -3.24
N ASP A 54 -12.00 -1.09 -2.45
CA ASP A 54 -11.94 -0.98 -1.00
C ASP A 54 -11.09 -2.12 -0.43
N PHE A 55 -9.81 -1.84 -0.17
CA PHE A 55 -8.87 -2.80 0.39
C PHE A 55 -9.01 -3.02 1.91
N GLY A 56 -9.97 -2.34 2.56
CA GLY A 56 -10.20 -2.43 4.00
C GLY A 56 -9.16 -1.68 4.85
N MET A 57 -9.57 -1.18 6.02
CA MET A 57 -8.71 -0.36 6.89
C MET A 57 -8.65 -0.93 8.33
N PRO A 58 -7.84 -1.98 8.62
CA PRO A 58 -7.00 -2.77 7.72
C PRO A 58 -7.72 -3.98 7.10
N GLY A 59 -7.33 -4.37 5.88
CA GLY A 59 -7.72 -5.64 5.23
C GLY A 59 -6.56 -6.63 5.06
N ASP A 60 -6.81 -7.77 4.42
CA ASP A 60 -5.89 -8.91 4.37
C ASP A 60 -4.54 -8.61 3.70
N LEU A 61 -4.56 -7.89 2.57
CA LEU A 61 -3.31 -7.49 1.88
C LEU A 61 -2.43 -6.62 2.77
N LEU A 62 -3.08 -5.73 3.53
CA LEU A 62 -2.37 -4.83 4.41
C LEU A 62 -1.76 -5.60 5.59
N HIS A 63 -2.53 -6.50 6.20
CA HIS A 63 -2.04 -7.40 7.24
C HIS A 63 -0.81 -8.18 6.78
N PHE A 64 -0.78 -8.65 5.53
CA PHE A 64 0.37 -9.34 4.97
C PHE A 64 1.60 -8.44 4.83
N VAL A 65 1.50 -7.30 4.12
CA VAL A 65 2.67 -6.44 3.86
C VAL A 65 3.25 -5.83 5.12
N GLU A 66 2.42 -5.60 6.14
CA GLU A 66 2.84 -5.04 7.43
C GLU A 66 3.67 -6.00 8.28
N GLN A 67 3.66 -7.31 7.98
CA GLN A 67 4.59 -8.27 8.60
C GLN A 67 6.06 -7.89 8.36
N PHE A 68 6.33 -7.11 7.31
CA PHE A 68 7.64 -6.66 6.89
C PHE A 68 7.94 -5.21 7.31
N TYR A 69 7.13 -4.64 8.20
CA TYR A 69 7.41 -3.34 8.80
C TYR A 69 8.78 -3.36 9.52
N LYS A 70 9.63 -2.35 9.28
CA LYS A 70 11.05 -2.28 9.69
C LYS A 70 11.98 -3.28 8.98
N TYR A 71 11.50 -3.98 7.95
CA TYR A 71 12.26 -4.94 7.14
C TYR A 71 12.22 -4.64 5.64
N GLY A 72 12.08 -3.37 5.25
CA GLY A 72 12.18 -2.92 3.85
C GLY A 72 10.84 -2.62 3.17
N TYR A 73 9.72 -2.88 3.87
CA TYR A 73 8.38 -2.53 3.42
C TYR A 73 8.23 -1.01 3.18
N GLU A 74 8.81 -0.19 4.06
CA GLU A 74 8.57 1.26 4.03
C GLU A 74 9.14 1.91 2.76
N GLU A 75 10.29 1.46 2.27
CA GLU A 75 10.90 1.93 1.03
C GLU A 75 10.03 1.57 -0.18
N LEU A 76 9.46 0.35 -0.18
CA LEU A 76 8.55 -0.09 -1.23
C LEU A 76 7.23 0.70 -1.19
N LEU A 77 6.72 1.00 0.01
CA LEU A 77 5.53 1.83 0.18
C LEU A 77 5.76 3.25 -0.33
N ILE A 78 6.87 3.89 0.04
CA ILE A 78 7.26 5.22 -0.48
C ILE A 78 7.34 5.19 -2.01
N SER A 79 7.98 4.16 -2.57
CA SER A 79 8.09 3.99 -4.03
C SER A 79 6.73 3.85 -4.71
N SER A 80 5.84 3.02 -4.15
CA SER A 80 4.48 2.83 -4.66
C SER A 80 3.67 4.13 -4.66
N VAL A 81 3.70 4.88 -3.55
CA VAL A 81 2.97 6.15 -3.42
C VAL A 81 3.53 7.21 -4.37
N ARG A 82 4.85 7.28 -4.58
CA ARG A 82 5.44 8.19 -5.58
C ARG A 82 4.97 7.88 -7.00
N LYS A 83 4.81 6.59 -7.32
CA LYS A 83 4.43 6.13 -8.66
C LYS A 83 2.94 6.33 -8.93
N ASN A 84 2.09 5.90 -7.99
CA ASN A 84 0.64 5.96 -8.08
C ASN A 84 0.06 6.34 -6.71
N PRO A 85 -0.01 7.64 -6.36
CA PRO A 85 -0.58 8.04 -5.08
C PRO A 85 -2.09 7.77 -5.07
N THR A 86 -2.58 7.15 -4.01
CA THR A 86 -4.00 6.85 -3.79
C THR A 86 -4.38 7.22 -2.36
N PRO A 87 -5.66 7.54 -2.07
CA PRO A 87 -6.07 7.82 -0.69
C PRO A 87 -5.70 6.67 0.27
N HIS A 88 -5.82 5.43 -0.19
CA HIS A 88 -5.51 4.25 0.59
C HIS A 88 -4.02 4.14 0.93
N ASN A 89 -3.12 4.30 -0.05
CA ASN A 89 -1.68 4.17 0.23
C ASN A 89 -1.10 5.38 0.97
N ILE A 90 -1.74 6.55 0.89
CA ILE A 90 -1.43 7.71 1.75
C ILE A 90 -1.78 7.41 3.20
N TRP A 91 -2.95 6.83 3.46
CA TRP A 91 -3.32 6.37 4.79
C TRP A 91 -2.34 5.32 5.34
N MET A 92 -1.87 4.37 4.50
CA MET A 92 -0.83 3.40 4.89
C MET A 92 0.48 4.10 5.31
N VAL A 93 0.90 5.14 4.57
CA VAL A 93 2.07 5.94 4.93
C VAL A 93 1.84 6.70 6.24
N HIS A 94 0.65 7.27 6.45
CA HIS A 94 0.31 7.96 7.69
C HIS A 94 0.39 7.03 8.90
N ARG A 95 -0.07 5.79 8.72
CA ARG A 95 0.03 4.76 9.75
C ARG A 95 1.48 4.46 10.14
N CYS A 96 2.40 4.45 9.17
CA CYS A 96 3.84 4.32 9.43
C CYS A 96 4.42 5.59 10.08
N TYR A 97 3.94 6.77 9.68
CA TYR A 97 4.35 8.07 10.23
C TYR A 97 3.98 8.24 11.72
N ASN A 98 2.86 7.64 12.16
CA ASN A 98 2.41 7.67 13.55
C ASN A 98 3.35 6.93 14.53
N ASP A 99 4.23 6.05 14.05
CA ASP A 99 5.32 5.51 14.86
C ASP A 99 6.44 6.56 14.97
N THR A 100 6.48 7.27 16.09
CA THR A 100 7.46 8.34 16.35
C THR A 100 8.91 7.84 16.34
N GLU A 101 9.12 6.54 16.54
CA GLU A 101 10.43 5.91 16.56
C GLU A 101 10.82 5.34 15.18
N ASN A 102 9.98 5.50 14.16
CA ASN A 102 10.32 5.05 12.81
C ASN A 102 11.46 5.93 12.24
N PRO A 103 12.62 5.36 11.88
CA PRO A 103 13.74 6.13 11.34
C PRO A 103 13.42 6.81 10.00
N LYS A 104 12.37 6.40 9.30
CA LYS A 104 11.90 6.95 8.02
C LYS A 104 10.77 7.96 8.18
N ARG A 105 10.38 8.31 9.42
CA ARG A 105 9.28 9.24 9.71
C ARG A 105 9.38 10.54 8.90
N GLU A 106 10.56 11.15 8.86
CA GLU A 106 10.77 12.39 8.07
C GLU A 106 10.59 12.15 6.57
N MET A 107 11.03 11.00 6.05
CA MET A 107 10.87 10.67 4.62
C MET A 107 9.39 10.57 4.23
N PHE A 108 8.52 10.13 5.14
CA PHE A 108 7.08 10.11 4.90
C PHE A 108 6.50 11.53 4.84
N ALA A 109 6.89 12.41 5.76
CA ALA A 109 6.45 13.81 5.74
C ALA A 109 6.97 14.55 4.49
N GLU A 110 8.23 14.35 4.12
CA GLU A 110 8.81 14.88 2.88
C GLU A 110 8.05 14.40 1.64
N LEU A 111 7.73 13.10 1.56
CA LEU A 111 6.94 12.54 0.47
C LEU A 111 5.59 13.27 0.31
N MET A 112 4.89 13.56 1.41
CA MET A 112 3.61 14.27 1.38
C MET A 112 3.77 15.72 0.94
N ARG A 113 4.83 16.41 1.39
CA ARG A 113 5.17 17.77 0.94
C ARG A 113 5.46 17.80 -0.57
N ASP A 114 6.21 16.83 -1.08
CA ASP A 114 6.52 16.71 -2.51
C ASP A 114 5.24 16.53 -3.34
N LEU A 115 4.36 15.60 -2.95
CA LEU A 115 3.08 15.35 -3.63
C LEU A 115 2.17 16.57 -3.61
N LYS A 116 2.12 17.33 -2.51
CA LYS A 116 1.32 18.57 -2.43
C LYS A 116 1.83 19.66 -3.37
N ASN A 117 3.15 19.76 -3.54
CA ASN A 117 3.78 20.76 -4.39
C ASN A 117 3.79 20.37 -5.89
N ASP A 118 3.60 19.09 -6.22
CA ASP A 118 3.54 18.63 -7.59
C ASP A 118 2.23 19.07 -8.29
N SER A 119 2.34 19.83 -9.39
CA SER A 119 1.19 20.29 -10.16
C SER A 119 0.45 19.19 -10.94
N SER A 120 1.09 18.03 -11.15
CA SER A 120 0.50 16.87 -11.84
C SER A 120 -0.38 16.01 -10.93
N VAL A 121 -0.20 16.12 -9.61
CA VAL A 121 -1.00 15.42 -8.60
C VAL A 121 -2.39 16.05 -8.52
N SER A 122 -3.42 15.22 -8.53
CA SER A 122 -4.82 15.68 -8.51
C SER A 122 -5.19 16.35 -7.19
N ALA A 123 -6.20 17.22 -7.22
CA ALA A 123 -6.73 17.87 -6.02
C ALA A 123 -7.29 16.85 -5.00
N GLU A 124 -7.86 15.75 -5.47
CA GLU A 124 -8.37 14.66 -4.62
C GLU A 124 -7.26 14.06 -3.76
N ILE A 125 -6.10 13.76 -4.36
CA ILE A 125 -4.95 13.25 -3.64
C ILE A 125 -4.43 14.28 -2.63
N LYS A 126 -4.32 15.55 -3.03
CA LYS A 126 -3.86 16.61 -2.11
C LYS A 126 -4.81 16.77 -0.92
N ASN A 127 -6.12 16.73 -1.17
CA ASN A 127 -7.12 16.76 -0.11
C ASN A 127 -6.98 15.55 0.82
N SER A 128 -6.73 14.34 0.29
CA SER A 128 -6.50 13.15 1.12
C SER A 128 -5.26 13.30 2.01
N ILE A 129 -4.20 13.96 1.53
CA ILE A 129 -3.03 14.28 2.37
C ILE A 129 -3.42 15.23 3.51
N ASP A 130 -4.28 16.21 3.24
CA ASP A 130 -4.74 17.22 4.19
C ASP A 130 -5.68 16.67 5.28
N GLU A 131 -6.20 15.44 5.13
CA GLU A 131 -6.99 14.76 6.16
C GLU A 131 -6.14 14.29 7.35
N PHE A 132 -4.81 14.27 7.20
CA PHE A 132 -3.88 13.74 8.18
C PHE A 132 -2.91 14.80 8.72
N ASP A 133 -2.47 14.59 9.96
CA ASP A 133 -1.40 15.40 10.56
C ASP A 133 -0.02 14.79 10.26
N TRP A 134 0.87 15.63 9.73
CA TRP A 134 2.23 15.30 9.29
C TRP A 134 3.30 16.15 10.00
N GLU A 135 2.97 16.70 11.18
CA GLU A 135 3.91 17.45 12.05
C GLU A 135 4.39 16.64 13.28
#